data_AF-A0A946EZP6-F1
#
_entry.id   AF-A0A946EZP6-F1
#
_cell.length_a   1.000
_cell.length_b   1.000
_cell.length_c   1.000
_cell.angle_alpha   90.00
_cell.angle_beta   90.00
_cell.angle_gamma   90.00
#
_symmetry.space_group_name_H-M   'P 1'
#
loop_
_entity.id
_entity.type
_entity.pdbx_description
1 polymer ?
#
loop_
_entity_poly.entity_id
_entity_poly.type
_entity_poly.pdbx_seq_one_letter_code
_entity_poly.pdbx_strand_id
1 'polypeptide(L)'
;MTYLQLEKTFFRGICTAFAAIISVTAFGQNDLMLQGIIDFSVPSAGSDGKALHLVANSDIADLSTYGIGVANNGGGTDGQEYTFPAIAVSAGDDIFVARSLDAMASYLLEGCFATFEHPLDATSAIGQNGDDAIELYYQDAVIETFGEVDTDGTGEDWEYTDSWAYKVEGAWTYGTVNCTDGTANTFESSCPYPMCEVPEDIPGCTDDSAFNYNPNATVDDGSCEAVLEGCTDFGADNYDAAANTACTDCCEFLGCTDDTALNYNAEANTDDDSCIFDSSELSNALMLQGIIDFTVPSGGSDGKAIHFVAVADIADLSAFGVGVANNGGGTDGQEYEFPAMAVNAGDNILLARTPEVMESYLATSCYGSFEHVLAANTDMSQNGDDAIELFETGIVIETFGEIDVDGSGEPWEYMDSWAYKVNGEWTYGEVNCTDGTETIADASCVYPICGGCTDPFAMNYDPMASADDGSCADSIVFGCTYEVATNYNSEATQDDGSCEVVTAVACLGDLDDDGLIATPDLLFFLSVFGSSCE
;
A
#
# COMPACT_ATOMS: atom_id res chain seq x y z
N MET A 1 -9.70 41.07 29.63
CA MET A 1 -9.40 41.98 30.76
C MET A 1 -7.88 42.14 30.80
N THR A 2 -7.30 43.09 30.04
CA THR A 2 -6.85 44.44 30.48
C THR A 2 -5.96 44.38 31.74
N TYR A 3 -4.65 44.64 31.70
CA TYR A 3 -4.04 45.99 31.65
C TYR A 3 -2.53 45.86 31.28
N LEU A 4 -2.09 46.38 30.13
CA LEU A 4 -1.28 47.61 29.94
C LEU A 4 0.24 47.50 30.18
N GLN A 5 0.99 47.44 29.06
CA GLN A 5 2.34 47.99 28.94
C GLN A 5 2.30 49.53 28.99
N LEU A 6 3.34 50.18 29.53
CA LEU A 6 3.82 51.49 29.05
C LEU A 6 5.22 51.87 29.55
N GLU A 7 5.96 52.43 28.60
CA GLU A 7 7.33 52.92 28.52
C GLU A 7 7.75 53.96 29.59
N LYS A 8 9.07 54.08 29.81
CA LYS A 8 9.71 55.34 30.22
C LYS A 8 11.06 55.57 29.54
N THR A 9 11.04 56.35 28.47
CA THR A 9 12.19 57.12 27.96
C THR A 9 11.88 58.60 28.13
N PHE A 10 12.57 59.30 29.05
CA PHE A 10 12.66 60.77 29.04
C PHE A 10 13.74 61.26 30.02
N PHE A 11 14.88 61.76 29.51
CA PHE A 11 15.38 63.11 29.83
C PHE A 11 16.63 63.46 29.00
N ARG A 12 16.56 64.61 28.32
CA ARG A 12 17.68 65.29 27.63
C ARG A 12 17.92 66.62 28.37
N GLY A 13 19.18 66.94 28.66
CA GLY A 13 19.59 67.93 29.69
C GLY A 13 19.51 69.42 29.32
N ILE A 14 20.00 70.26 30.25
CA ILE A 14 20.68 71.57 30.06
C ILE A 14 21.45 71.95 31.35
N CYS A 15 22.66 72.51 31.16
CA CYS A 15 23.63 73.21 32.01
C CYS A 15 23.29 73.66 33.45
N THR A 16 24.24 73.47 34.38
CA THR A 16 25.14 74.54 34.91
C THR A 16 26.26 73.94 35.77
N ALA A 17 27.49 74.45 35.61
CA ALA A 17 28.67 74.08 36.38
C ALA A 17 28.66 74.71 37.79
N PHE A 18 29.01 73.95 38.84
CA PHE A 18 30.02 74.25 39.86
C PHE A 18 30.02 73.17 40.96
N ALA A 19 31.23 72.89 41.48
CA ALA A 19 31.56 72.00 42.60
C ALA A 19 31.55 70.48 42.32
N ALA A 20 32.70 70.00 41.84
CA ALA A 20 33.12 68.62 41.99
C ALA A 20 33.17 68.25 43.48
N ILE A 21 32.21 67.44 43.93
CA ILE A 21 32.43 66.52 45.04
C ILE A 21 32.89 65.23 44.37
N ILE A 22 34.13 64.84 44.66
CA ILE A 22 34.69 63.54 44.30
C ILE A 22 33.81 62.49 45.00
N SER A 23 32.85 61.92 44.28
CA SER A 23 32.37 60.57 44.56
C SER A 23 33.49 59.67 44.07
N VAL A 24 34.26 59.13 45.02
CA VAL A 24 35.04 57.92 44.75
C VAL A 24 33.98 56.85 44.47
N THR A 25 33.73 56.56 43.19
CA THR A 25 33.12 55.28 42.83
C THR A 25 34.12 54.23 43.29
N ALA A 26 33.80 53.53 44.38
CA ALA A 26 34.53 52.33 44.79
C ALA A 26 34.33 51.30 43.67
N PHE A 27 35.26 51.26 42.72
CA PHE A 27 35.32 50.19 41.73
C PHE A 27 35.60 48.88 42.47
N GLY A 28 34.82 47.81 42.23
CA GLY A 28 35.07 46.48 42.79
C GLY A 28 34.28 46.08 44.04
N GLN A 29 33.82 47.01 44.89
CA GLN A 29 33.39 46.62 46.24
C GLN A 29 32.10 45.77 46.30
N ASN A 30 31.24 45.84 45.27
CA ASN A 30 29.98 45.08 45.22
C ASN A 30 29.93 44.11 44.03
N ASP A 31 31.04 43.91 43.33
CA ASP A 31 31.06 43.14 42.08
C ASP A 31 31.05 41.62 42.35
N LEU A 32 31.37 41.19 43.57
CA LEU A 32 31.28 39.82 44.07
C LEU A 32 30.49 39.81 45.38
N MET A 33 29.64 38.80 45.59
CA MET A 33 28.88 38.65 46.83
C MET A 33 28.81 37.20 47.31
N LEU A 34 28.66 37.00 48.61
CA LEU A 34 28.33 35.68 49.16
C LEU A 34 26.88 35.34 48.79
N GLN A 35 26.69 34.12 48.28
CA GLN A 35 25.40 33.57 47.89
C GLN A 35 24.99 32.38 48.77
N GLY A 36 25.94 31.52 49.15
CA GLY A 36 25.69 30.38 50.04
C GLY A 36 26.90 30.00 50.89
N ILE A 37 26.63 29.50 52.09
CA ILE A 37 27.61 28.99 53.06
C ILE A 37 27.23 27.55 53.35
N ILE A 38 28.18 26.63 53.19
CA ILE A 38 27.87 25.20 53.12
C ILE A 38 28.72 24.42 54.11
N ASP A 39 28.02 23.60 54.90
CA ASP A 39 28.60 22.58 55.75
C ASP A 39 27.81 21.27 55.59
N PHE A 40 28.08 20.47 54.56
CA PHE A 40 27.40 19.19 54.38
C PHE A 40 28.07 18.02 55.11
N SER A 41 27.24 17.14 55.64
CA SER A 41 27.60 15.81 56.13
C SER A 41 27.71 14.84 54.95
N VAL A 42 28.82 14.92 54.19
CA VAL A 42 29.02 14.10 52.99
C VAL A 42 29.56 12.69 53.30
N PRO A 43 29.29 11.67 52.46
CA PRO A 43 29.72 10.28 52.71
C PRO A 43 31.23 10.04 52.88
N SER A 44 32.10 10.87 52.29
CA SER A 44 33.56 10.76 52.49
C SER A 44 34.02 11.17 53.90
N ALA A 45 33.11 11.77 54.69
CA ALA A 45 33.27 12.24 56.07
C ALA A 45 34.33 13.35 56.24
N GLY A 46 34.46 13.86 57.47
CA GLY A 46 35.46 14.85 57.84
C GLY A 46 35.13 16.26 57.32
N SER A 47 36.13 16.92 56.71
CA SER A 47 36.03 18.31 56.25
C SER A 47 35.59 18.46 54.80
N ASP A 48 35.28 17.37 54.10
CA ASP A 48 35.12 17.37 52.65
C ASP A 48 33.85 18.08 52.16
N GLY A 49 32.81 18.11 52.99
CA GLY A 49 31.52 18.72 52.66
C GLY A 49 31.44 20.24 52.87
N LYS A 50 32.57 20.91 53.07
CA LYS A 50 32.62 22.36 53.38
C LYS A 50 32.86 23.17 52.12
N ALA A 51 32.01 24.15 51.86
CA ALA A 51 32.12 25.02 50.69
C ALA A 51 31.54 26.41 50.92
N LEU A 52 31.83 27.32 49.99
CA LEU A 52 31.23 28.64 49.86
C LEU A 52 30.76 28.82 48.42
N HIS A 53 29.62 29.47 48.27
CA HIS A 53 29.02 29.80 47.00
C HIS A 53 28.95 31.33 46.86
N LEU A 54 29.47 31.86 45.77
CA LEU A 54 29.51 33.29 45.47
C LEU A 54 28.91 33.57 44.10
N VAL A 55 28.36 34.76 43.91
CA VAL A 55 27.85 35.24 42.62
C VAL A 55 28.59 36.51 42.23
N ALA A 56 29.04 36.56 40.97
CA ALA A 56 29.57 37.79 40.39
C ALA A 56 28.42 38.73 39.97
N ASN A 57 28.26 39.86 40.65
CA ASN A 57 27.28 40.89 40.30
C ASN A 57 27.67 41.70 39.06
N SER A 58 28.92 41.62 38.63
CA SER A 58 29.48 42.33 37.47
C SER A 58 30.68 41.55 36.92
N ASP A 59 31.11 41.86 35.69
CA ASP A 59 32.31 41.24 35.12
C ASP A 59 33.55 41.59 35.96
N ILE A 60 34.27 40.58 36.44
CA ILE A 60 35.51 40.73 37.21
C ILE A 60 36.67 40.22 36.37
N ALA A 61 37.59 41.12 36.00
CA ALA A 61 38.73 40.78 35.14
C ALA A 61 39.81 39.93 35.86
N ASP A 62 39.90 40.04 37.17
CA ASP A 62 40.89 39.32 37.99
C ASP A 62 40.32 39.05 39.40
N LEU A 63 39.84 37.83 39.60
CA LEU A 63 39.23 37.38 40.85
C LEU A 63 40.23 37.33 42.00
N SER A 64 41.54 37.29 41.73
CA SER A 64 42.58 37.27 42.79
C SER A 64 42.68 38.57 43.61
N THR A 65 41.92 39.60 43.21
CA THR A 65 41.72 40.81 44.00
C THR A 65 40.78 40.62 45.20
N TYR A 66 40.09 39.48 45.27
CA TYR A 66 39.21 39.10 46.36
C TYR A 66 39.82 37.98 47.21
N GLY A 67 39.24 37.79 48.39
CA GLY A 67 39.57 36.67 49.25
C GLY A 67 38.50 36.38 50.31
N ILE A 68 38.71 35.32 51.08
CA ILE A 68 37.83 34.89 52.16
C ILE A 68 38.62 34.88 53.48
N GLY A 69 38.00 35.28 54.57
CA GLY A 69 38.43 34.97 55.93
C GLY A 69 37.31 34.27 56.71
N VAL A 70 37.69 33.42 57.65
CA VAL A 70 36.77 32.73 58.56
C VAL A 70 37.07 33.17 60.00
N ALA A 71 36.09 33.79 60.65
CA ALA A 71 36.21 34.17 62.05
C ALA A 71 35.88 32.95 62.94
N ASN A 72 36.89 32.10 63.14
CA ASN A 72 36.72 30.82 63.81
C ASN A 72 36.31 30.98 65.28
N ASN A 73 35.22 30.32 65.70
CA ASN A 73 34.72 30.23 67.08
C ASN A 73 34.58 31.60 67.79
N GLY A 74 34.13 32.63 67.07
CA GLY A 74 33.97 33.98 67.61
C GLY A 74 35.29 34.69 67.94
N GLY A 75 36.38 34.31 67.27
CA GLY A 75 37.71 34.88 67.47
C GLY A 75 37.89 36.32 66.97
N GLY A 76 36.89 36.87 66.27
CA GLY A 76 36.95 38.15 65.57
C GLY A 76 37.67 38.07 64.22
N THR A 77 37.70 39.18 63.49
CA THR A 77 38.44 39.32 62.23
C THR A 77 39.95 39.15 62.46
N ASP A 78 40.57 38.10 61.89
CA ASP A 78 42.01 37.86 61.93
C ASP A 78 42.71 37.92 60.56
N GLY A 79 41.93 38.15 59.49
CA GLY A 79 42.39 38.55 58.17
C GLY A 79 41.93 37.61 57.05
N GLN A 80 42.44 37.87 55.84
CA GLN A 80 42.17 37.03 54.67
C GLN A 80 42.97 35.71 54.76
N GLU A 81 42.27 34.58 54.72
CA GLU A 81 42.82 33.22 54.80
C GLU A 81 42.93 32.54 53.43
N TYR A 82 41.99 32.83 52.52
CA TYR A 82 41.98 32.33 51.15
C TYR A 82 42.03 33.49 50.16
N THR A 83 42.89 33.39 49.15
CA THR A 83 42.94 34.33 48.01
C THR A 83 42.47 33.60 46.78
N PHE A 84 41.51 34.16 46.04
CA PHE A 84 41.01 33.54 44.82
C PHE A 84 42.10 33.47 43.73
N PRO A 85 42.00 32.53 42.77
CA PRO A 85 42.95 32.47 41.65
C PRO A 85 42.78 33.65 40.69
N ALA A 86 43.84 33.98 39.96
CA ALA A 86 43.83 35.04 38.97
C ALA A 86 43.12 34.60 37.68
N ILE A 87 41.78 34.61 37.73
CA ILE A 87 40.87 34.27 36.63
C ILE A 87 39.88 35.40 36.39
N ALA A 88 39.35 35.49 35.17
CA ALA A 88 38.24 36.39 34.86
C ALA A 88 36.91 35.64 34.99
N VAL A 89 35.90 36.29 35.55
CA VAL A 89 34.52 35.78 35.68
C VAL A 89 33.54 36.83 35.15
N SER A 90 32.40 36.39 34.63
CA SER A 90 31.37 37.24 34.03
C SER A 90 30.27 37.58 35.04
N ALA A 91 29.55 38.67 34.81
CA ALA A 91 28.36 39.00 35.58
C ALA A 91 27.33 37.86 35.50
N GLY A 92 26.91 37.35 36.66
CA GLY A 92 25.98 36.23 36.81
C GLY A 92 26.65 34.88 37.07
N ASP A 93 27.97 34.75 36.91
CA ASP A 93 28.67 33.48 37.14
C ASP A 93 28.57 33.06 38.63
N ASP A 94 28.23 31.78 38.85
CA ASP A 94 28.23 31.11 40.14
C ASP A 94 29.60 30.46 40.40
N ILE A 95 30.25 30.91 41.48
CA ILE A 95 31.61 30.52 41.87
C ILE A 95 31.52 29.63 43.11
N PHE A 96 32.00 28.40 42.99
CA PHE A 96 31.88 27.39 44.03
C PHE A 96 33.23 27.01 44.61
N VAL A 97 33.49 27.43 45.85
CA VAL A 97 34.78 27.24 46.51
C VAL A 97 34.65 26.13 47.54
N ALA A 98 35.26 24.96 47.30
CA ALA A 98 35.11 23.80 48.18
C ALA A 98 36.43 23.28 48.72
N ARG A 99 36.39 22.61 49.88
CA ARG A 99 37.54 21.86 50.41
C ARG A 99 37.82 20.57 49.66
N SER A 100 36.80 19.97 49.05
CA SER A 100 36.91 18.76 48.22
C SER A 100 35.88 18.84 47.10
N LEU A 101 36.32 19.23 45.90
CA LEU A 101 35.43 19.29 44.73
C LEU A 101 34.86 17.92 44.37
N ASP A 102 35.64 16.84 44.52
CA ASP A 102 35.19 15.48 44.23
C ASP A 102 34.04 15.02 45.16
N ALA A 103 34.14 15.34 46.46
CA ALA A 103 33.10 15.00 47.42
C ALA A 103 31.82 15.83 47.18
N MET A 104 31.97 17.13 46.90
CA MET A 104 30.85 18.01 46.61
C MET A 104 30.15 17.66 45.28
N ALA A 105 30.91 17.35 44.23
CA ALA A 105 30.36 16.89 42.96
C ALA A 105 29.59 15.57 43.12
N SER A 106 30.10 14.65 43.94
CA SER A 106 29.42 13.39 44.24
C SER A 106 28.13 13.60 45.02
N TYR A 107 28.13 14.52 45.99
CA TYR A 107 26.97 14.76 46.86
C TYR A 107 25.88 15.61 46.19
N LEU A 108 26.25 16.59 45.36
CA LEU A 108 25.31 17.43 44.62
C LEU A 108 24.79 16.77 43.33
N LEU A 109 25.43 15.67 42.89
CA LEU A 109 25.21 15.01 41.60
C LEU A 109 25.62 15.89 40.41
N GLU A 110 25.96 15.25 39.28
CA GLU A 110 26.48 15.91 38.08
C GLU A 110 25.55 17.03 37.57
N GLY A 111 24.23 16.82 37.61
CA GLY A 111 23.25 17.81 37.15
C GLY A 111 23.29 19.12 37.93
N CYS A 112 23.27 19.07 39.27
CA CYS A 112 23.33 20.29 40.08
C CYS A 112 24.76 20.87 40.12
N PHE A 113 25.79 20.03 40.25
CA PHE A 113 27.16 20.53 40.34
C PHE A 113 27.64 21.20 39.05
N ALA A 114 27.13 20.77 37.88
CA ALA A 114 27.43 21.39 36.60
C ALA A 114 26.85 22.81 36.44
N THR A 115 25.98 23.26 37.36
CA THR A 115 25.43 24.63 37.34
C THR A 115 26.42 25.68 37.84
N PHE A 116 27.48 25.30 38.56
CA PHE A 116 28.52 26.23 38.98
C PHE A 116 29.56 26.41 37.85
N GLU A 117 29.66 27.62 37.31
CA GLU A 117 30.61 27.91 36.22
C GLU A 117 32.07 27.78 36.66
N HIS A 118 32.38 28.14 37.92
CA HIS A 118 33.75 28.14 38.44
C HIS A 118 33.89 27.33 39.74
N PRO A 119 34.07 25.99 39.64
CA PRO A 119 34.45 25.16 40.78
C PRO A 119 35.93 25.37 41.13
N LEU A 120 36.19 25.87 42.34
CA LEU A 120 37.51 26.22 42.85
C LEU A 120 37.85 25.40 44.10
N ASP A 121 39.08 24.89 44.15
CA ASP A 121 39.60 24.17 45.29
C ASP A 121 40.23 25.15 46.31
N ALA A 122 39.81 25.06 47.56
CA ALA A 122 40.33 25.82 48.69
C ALA A 122 40.87 24.93 49.82
N THR A 123 41.42 23.75 49.49
CA THR A 123 41.94 22.75 50.43
C THR A 123 42.57 23.40 51.67
N SER A 124 41.90 23.25 52.83
CA SER A 124 42.28 23.76 54.16
C SER A 124 42.33 25.28 54.40
N ALA A 125 42.03 26.13 53.40
CA ALA A 125 42.13 27.58 53.52
C ALA A 125 40.85 28.26 54.04
N ILE A 126 39.67 27.70 53.74
CA ILE A 126 38.41 28.12 54.35
C ILE A 126 38.19 27.26 55.59
N GLY A 127 38.33 27.81 56.80
CA GLY A 127 38.41 27.10 58.09
C GLY A 127 37.08 26.68 58.75
N GLN A 128 35.95 27.03 58.14
CA GLN A 128 34.62 26.93 58.74
C GLN A 128 34.15 25.50 59.15
N ASN A 129 33.40 25.41 60.24
CA ASN A 129 32.88 24.14 60.78
C ASN A 129 31.37 24.12 61.10
N GLY A 130 30.58 24.99 60.47
CA GLY A 130 29.11 24.97 60.58
C GLY A 130 28.52 26.10 61.43
N ASP A 131 29.35 26.80 62.19
CA ASP A 131 28.92 27.87 63.09
C ASP A 131 29.93 29.04 63.14
N ASP A 132 30.77 29.14 62.10
CA ASP A 132 31.73 30.24 61.93
C ASP A 132 31.21 31.32 60.98
N ALA A 133 31.50 32.58 61.33
CA ALA A 133 31.23 33.73 60.49
C ALA A 133 32.24 33.81 59.32
N ILE A 134 31.77 34.28 58.16
CA ILE A 134 32.54 34.32 56.91
C ILE A 134 32.66 35.77 56.44
N GLU A 135 33.87 36.18 56.08
CA GLU A 135 34.17 37.52 55.59
C GLU A 135 34.64 37.45 54.13
N LEU A 136 34.04 38.27 53.26
CA LEU A 136 34.49 38.49 51.90
C LEU A 136 35.36 39.74 51.86
N TYR A 137 36.55 39.62 51.25
CA TYR A 137 37.53 40.69 51.13
C TYR A 137 37.65 41.19 49.70
N TYR A 138 37.90 42.50 49.54
CA TYR A 138 38.40 43.12 48.31
C TYR A 138 39.60 43.99 48.66
N GLN A 139 40.76 43.71 48.06
CA GLN A 139 42.02 44.44 48.32
C GLN A 139 42.31 44.62 49.83
N ASP A 140 42.25 43.52 50.59
CA ASP A 140 42.47 43.46 52.05
C ASP A 140 41.42 44.19 52.91
N ALA A 141 40.31 44.68 52.34
CA ALA A 141 39.20 45.26 53.08
C ALA A 141 37.98 44.33 53.09
N VAL A 142 37.36 44.12 54.26
CA VAL A 142 36.09 43.39 54.37
C VAL A 142 34.99 44.17 53.66
N ILE A 143 34.33 43.51 52.71
CA ILE A 143 33.22 44.07 51.91
C ILE A 143 31.89 43.44 52.25
N GLU A 144 31.90 42.22 52.80
CA GLU A 144 30.70 41.51 53.22
C GLU A 144 31.01 40.55 54.37
N THR A 145 30.02 40.32 55.24
CA THR A 145 30.11 39.38 56.36
C THR A 145 28.83 38.56 56.47
N PHE A 146 28.97 37.25 56.62
CA PHE A 146 27.94 36.32 57.07
C PHE A 146 28.20 35.97 58.55
N GLY A 147 27.17 35.99 59.38
CA GLY A 147 27.29 35.75 60.82
C GLY A 147 27.89 36.94 61.59
N GLU A 148 28.23 36.71 62.85
CA GLU A 148 28.80 37.72 63.76
C GLU A 148 30.22 37.31 64.17
N VAL A 149 31.23 38.07 63.74
CA VAL A 149 32.66 37.65 63.85
C VAL A 149 33.18 37.46 65.27
N ASP A 150 32.60 38.14 66.26
CA ASP A 150 33.00 38.06 67.68
C ASP A 150 32.13 37.07 68.48
N THR A 151 31.29 36.27 67.81
CA THR A 151 30.34 35.34 68.44
C THR A 151 30.56 33.92 67.92
N ASP A 152 30.64 32.96 68.84
CA ASP A 152 30.57 31.54 68.52
C ASP A 152 29.14 31.20 68.08
N GLY A 153 28.95 30.74 66.85
CA GLY A 153 27.63 30.62 66.23
C GLY A 153 26.78 29.45 66.72
N THR A 154 27.33 28.55 67.54
CA THR A 154 26.59 27.41 68.10
C THR A 154 25.29 27.90 68.77
N GLY A 155 24.14 27.45 68.25
CA GLY A 155 22.82 27.77 68.79
C GLY A 155 22.25 29.14 68.40
N GLU A 156 22.96 29.92 67.58
CA GLU A 156 22.47 31.17 67.00
C GLU A 156 21.62 30.91 65.73
N ASP A 157 20.81 31.89 65.34
CA ASP A 157 19.89 31.77 64.17
C ASP A 157 20.63 31.55 62.83
N TRP A 158 21.94 31.79 62.80
CA TRP A 158 22.79 31.64 61.62
C TRP A 158 23.65 30.37 61.63
N GLU A 159 23.48 29.48 62.61
CA GLU A 159 24.10 28.15 62.62
C GLU A 159 23.68 27.32 61.41
N TYR A 160 24.66 26.70 60.74
CA TYR A 160 24.49 25.90 59.53
C TYR A 160 25.20 24.53 59.63
N THR A 161 25.47 24.04 60.85
CA THR A 161 26.09 22.73 61.12
C THR A 161 25.38 21.60 60.37
N ASP A 162 26.15 20.83 59.59
CA ASP A 162 25.64 19.73 58.76
C ASP A 162 24.42 20.15 57.89
N SER A 163 24.46 21.41 57.40
CA SER A 163 23.42 22.14 56.68
C SER A 163 23.99 23.21 55.73
N TRP A 164 23.21 24.25 55.42
CA TRP A 164 23.60 25.39 54.60
C TRP A 164 22.87 26.68 54.98
N ALA A 165 23.47 27.82 54.64
CA ALA A 165 22.81 29.12 54.53
C ALA A 165 22.85 29.59 53.06
N TYR A 166 21.78 30.21 52.57
CA TYR A 166 21.67 30.64 51.17
C TYR A 166 20.85 31.94 51.06
N LYS A 167 21.26 32.87 50.19
CA LYS A 167 20.53 34.11 49.97
C LYS A 167 19.41 33.98 48.94
N VAL A 168 18.20 34.32 49.34
CA VAL A 168 17.06 34.51 48.43
C VAL A 168 16.69 35.99 48.45
N GLU A 169 16.74 36.65 47.28
CA GLU A 169 16.48 38.10 47.14
C GLU A 169 17.31 38.98 48.10
N GLY A 170 18.55 38.55 48.40
CA GLY A 170 19.49 39.27 49.27
C GLY A 170 19.31 39.02 50.77
N ALA A 171 18.32 38.21 51.18
CA ALA A 171 18.11 37.80 52.58
C ALA A 171 18.58 36.35 52.81
N TRP A 172 19.22 36.10 53.94
CA TRP A 172 19.66 34.74 54.31
C TRP A 172 18.49 33.84 54.67
N THR A 173 18.51 32.63 54.12
CA THR A 173 17.65 31.50 54.43
C THR A 173 18.55 30.33 54.82
N TYR A 174 18.02 29.40 55.61
CA TYR A 174 18.83 28.37 56.26
C TYR A 174 18.17 27.00 56.08
N GLY A 175 18.98 25.97 55.84
CA GLY A 175 18.59 24.60 56.11
C GLY A 175 18.51 24.36 57.63
N THR A 176 17.77 23.35 58.06
CA THR A 176 17.77 22.99 59.49
C THR A 176 19.11 22.34 59.85
N VAL A 177 19.61 22.53 61.07
CA VAL A 177 20.83 21.87 61.56
C VAL A 177 20.72 20.33 61.41
N ASN A 178 21.81 19.68 60.98
CA ASN A 178 21.91 18.22 60.73
C ASN A 178 21.01 17.68 59.60
N CYS A 179 20.47 18.52 58.73
CA CYS A 179 19.51 18.07 57.72
C CYS A 179 20.12 17.22 56.60
N THR A 180 21.45 17.26 56.46
CA THR A 180 22.22 16.44 55.50
C THR A 180 22.73 15.11 56.08
N ASP A 181 22.53 14.86 57.38
CA ASP A 181 23.07 13.67 58.05
C ASP A 181 22.57 12.35 57.45
N GLY A 182 23.52 11.46 57.16
CA GLY A 182 23.24 10.07 56.74
C GLY A 182 22.66 9.93 55.33
N THR A 183 22.72 10.98 54.51
CA THR A 183 22.19 11.01 53.14
C THR A 183 23.29 10.75 52.13
N ALA A 184 22.98 10.12 50.99
CA ALA A 184 23.99 9.85 49.96
C ALA A 184 24.23 11.06 49.04
N ASN A 185 23.21 11.90 48.86
CA ASN A 185 23.21 13.08 48.01
C ASN A 185 22.22 14.14 48.54
N THR A 186 22.28 15.35 47.99
CA THR A 186 21.46 16.49 48.42
C THR A 186 19.95 16.26 48.27
N PHE A 187 19.50 15.46 47.29
CA PHE A 187 18.08 15.20 47.04
C PHE A 187 17.45 14.21 48.02
N GLU A 188 18.26 13.37 48.67
CA GLU A 188 17.83 12.51 49.78
C GLU A 188 17.76 13.24 51.12
N SER A 189 18.39 14.42 51.21
CA SER A 189 18.37 15.25 52.41
C SER A 189 16.99 15.87 52.66
N SER A 190 16.72 16.21 53.91
CA SER A 190 15.50 16.95 54.27
C SER A 190 15.54 18.43 53.88
N CYS A 191 16.67 18.89 53.33
CA CYS A 191 16.98 20.28 53.00
C CYS A 191 17.81 20.36 51.70
N PRO A 192 17.31 19.92 50.53
CA PRO A 192 18.07 20.02 49.29
C PRO A 192 18.64 21.43 49.10
N TYR A 193 19.89 21.52 48.63
CA TYR A 193 20.53 22.83 48.45
C TYR A 193 19.72 23.65 47.43
N PRO A 194 19.38 24.93 47.70
CA PRO A 194 18.36 25.67 46.91
C PRO A 194 18.66 25.83 45.42
N MET A 195 19.91 25.65 45.01
CA MET A 195 20.32 25.71 43.59
C MET A 195 20.10 24.38 42.84
N CYS A 196 19.84 23.29 43.57
CA CYS A 196 19.56 21.98 42.99
C CYS A 196 18.05 21.82 42.77
N GLU A 197 17.58 21.99 41.53
CA GLU A 197 16.19 21.72 41.19
C GLU A 197 15.87 20.23 41.34
N VAL A 198 14.84 19.91 42.14
CA VAL A 198 14.30 18.55 42.23
C VAL A 198 13.55 18.28 40.92
N PRO A 199 13.88 17.23 40.14
CA PRO A 199 13.15 16.94 38.92
C PRO A 199 11.68 16.63 39.26
N GLU A 200 10.76 17.40 38.68
CA GLU A 200 9.32 17.16 38.84
C GLU A 200 8.92 15.87 38.14
N ASP A 201 8.12 15.03 38.81
CA ASP A 201 7.46 13.90 38.17
C ASP A 201 6.40 14.43 37.20
N ILE A 202 6.49 14.06 35.92
CA ILE A 202 5.52 14.39 34.88
C ILE A 202 4.71 13.11 34.58
N PRO A 203 3.46 13.00 35.05
CA PRO A 203 2.62 11.84 34.75
C PRO A 203 2.19 11.80 33.28
N GLY A 204 2.17 10.62 32.68
CA GLY A 204 1.59 10.37 31.37
C GLY A 204 2.00 9.01 30.81
N CYS A 205 1.47 8.62 29.65
CA CYS A 205 1.85 7.36 29.03
C CYS A 205 3.33 7.36 28.62
N THR A 206 4.10 6.41 29.16
CA THR A 206 5.53 6.24 28.88
C THR A 206 5.83 5.18 27.81
N ASP A 207 4.82 4.47 27.32
CA ASP A 207 4.94 3.45 26.26
C ASP A 207 4.99 4.13 24.89
N ASP A 208 6.11 4.00 24.18
CA ASP A 208 6.35 4.61 22.87
C ASP A 208 5.55 3.97 21.73
N SER A 209 4.90 2.83 21.99
CA SER A 209 4.01 2.15 21.06
C SER A 209 2.53 2.50 21.25
N ALA A 210 2.19 3.27 22.28
CA ALA A 210 0.81 3.69 22.56
C ALA A 210 0.38 4.90 21.72
N PHE A 211 -0.92 4.97 21.42
CA PHE A 211 -1.54 6.06 20.65
C PHE A 211 -1.34 7.44 21.30
N ASN A 212 -1.30 7.49 22.63
CA ASN A 212 -1.19 8.71 23.43
C ASN A 212 0.15 8.84 24.17
N TYR A 213 1.22 8.26 23.62
CA TYR A 213 2.58 8.41 24.15
C TYR A 213 2.94 9.87 24.44
N ASN A 214 3.43 10.14 25.66
CA ASN A 214 3.93 11.45 26.06
C ASN A 214 5.46 11.40 26.23
N PRO A 215 6.24 12.03 25.33
CA PRO A 215 7.71 12.00 25.41
C PRO A 215 8.28 12.75 26.62
N ASN A 216 7.48 13.57 27.30
CA ASN A 216 7.88 14.28 28.51
C ASN A 216 7.47 13.55 29.80
N ALA A 217 6.71 12.45 29.70
CA ALA A 217 6.30 11.71 30.89
C ALA A 217 7.51 11.01 31.53
N THR A 218 7.72 11.24 32.82
CA THR A 218 8.76 10.58 33.62
C THR A 218 8.19 9.45 34.48
N VAL A 219 6.87 9.41 34.64
CA VAL A 219 6.14 8.37 35.40
C VAL A 219 4.89 7.95 34.64
N ASP A 220 4.73 6.64 34.45
CA ASP A 220 3.51 6.05 33.87
C ASP A 220 2.31 6.22 34.81
N ASP A 221 1.25 6.84 34.30
CA ASP A 221 0.00 7.06 35.01
C ASP A 221 -1.10 6.04 34.64
N GLY A 222 -0.79 5.07 33.78
CA GLY A 222 -1.72 4.06 33.30
C GLY A 222 -2.71 4.57 32.25
N SER A 223 -2.45 5.74 31.65
CA SER A 223 -3.28 6.31 30.58
C SER A 223 -3.06 5.70 29.20
N CYS A 224 -2.06 4.82 29.01
CA CYS A 224 -1.68 4.30 27.69
C CYS A 224 -2.85 3.64 26.93
N GLU A 225 -3.11 4.13 25.72
CA GLU A 225 -4.10 3.59 24.79
C GLU A 225 -3.40 2.80 23.67
N ALA A 226 -3.88 1.58 23.40
CA ALA A 226 -3.34 0.77 22.31
C ALA A 226 -3.63 1.40 20.95
N VAL A 227 -2.70 1.27 20.00
CA VAL A 227 -2.94 1.64 18.60
C VAL A 227 -3.92 0.63 17.97
N LEU A 228 -4.99 1.17 17.40
CA LEU A 228 -6.00 0.46 16.62
C LEU A 228 -6.00 1.05 15.22
N GLU A 229 -5.38 0.32 14.28
CA GLU A 229 -5.36 0.69 12.87
C GLU A 229 -6.68 0.33 12.19
N GLY A 230 -7.22 1.26 11.41
CA GLY A 230 -8.42 1.06 10.60
C GLY A 230 -8.73 2.30 9.76
N CYS A 231 -9.73 2.19 8.88
CA CYS A 231 -10.16 3.33 8.10
C CYS A 231 -10.90 4.33 9.01
N THR A 232 -10.35 5.53 9.13
CA THR A 232 -10.95 6.60 9.98
C THR A 232 -11.82 7.57 9.17
N ASP A 233 -11.92 7.38 7.85
CA ASP A 233 -12.77 8.19 6.99
C ASP A 233 -14.23 7.73 7.09
N PHE A 234 -15.12 8.62 7.53
CA PHE A 234 -16.55 8.33 7.69
C PHE A 234 -17.27 8.08 6.35
N GLY A 235 -16.67 8.49 5.23
CA GLY A 235 -17.21 8.32 3.89
C GLY A 235 -16.87 6.98 3.25
N ALA A 236 -15.93 6.22 3.82
CA ALA A 236 -15.53 4.91 3.31
C ALA A 236 -16.53 3.82 3.72
N ASP A 237 -16.69 2.81 2.87
CA ASP A 237 -17.57 1.66 3.12
C ASP A 237 -17.06 0.77 4.27
N ASN A 238 -15.75 0.76 4.50
CA ASN A 238 -15.11 0.01 5.59
C ASN A 238 -14.67 0.90 6.77
N TYR A 239 -15.31 2.04 6.96
CA TYR A 239 -15.10 2.92 8.12
C TYR A 239 -15.15 2.16 9.45
N ASP A 240 -14.09 2.31 10.26
CA ASP A 240 -14.00 1.77 11.62
C ASP A 240 -14.02 2.90 12.66
N ALA A 241 -15.14 3.00 13.37
CA ALA A 241 -15.32 3.98 14.44
C ALA A 241 -14.45 3.73 15.69
N ALA A 242 -13.85 2.53 15.82
CA ALA A 242 -12.95 2.19 16.91
C ALA A 242 -11.47 2.48 16.58
N ALA A 243 -11.14 2.70 15.32
CA ALA A 243 -9.79 3.02 14.89
C ALA A 243 -9.35 4.39 15.44
N ASN A 244 -8.17 4.43 16.05
CA ASN A 244 -7.52 5.66 16.49
C ASN A 244 -6.34 6.05 15.59
N THR A 245 -5.84 5.12 14.78
CA THR A 245 -4.75 5.34 13.83
C THR A 245 -5.25 5.04 12.41
N ALA A 246 -5.11 6.01 11.51
CA ALA A 246 -5.46 5.82 10.11
C ALA A 246 -4.45 4.85 9.45
N CYS A 247 -4.93 3.77 8.84
CA CYS A 247 -4.09 2.95 7.97
C CYS A 247 -3.94 3.60 6.58
N THR A 248 -2.80 3.32 5.94
CA THR A 248 -2.52 3.80 4.57
C THR A 248 -3.25 2.92 3.57
N ASP A 249 -3.97 3.54 2.63
CA ASP A 249 -4.67 2.89 1.51
C ASP A 249 -5.67 1.78 1.91
N CYS A 250 -6.16 1.81 3.14
CA CYS A 250 -7.10 0.81 3.65
C CYS A 250 -8.56 1.24 3.56
N CYS A 251 -8.87 2.51 3.30
CA CYS A 251 -10.24 2.96 3.16
C CYS A 251 -10.79 2.51 1.82
N GLU A 252 -11.84 1.70 1.83
CA GLU A 252 -12.51 1.19 0.63
C GLU A 252 -13.69 2.10 0.28
N PHE A 253 -13.71 2.54 -0.97
CA PHE A 253 -14.84 3.25 -1.58
C PHE A 253 -15.32 2.39 -2.74
N LEU A 254 -16.48 1.77 -2.54
CA LEU A 254 -17.09 0.86 -3.49
C LEU A 254 -17.73 1.62 -4.66
N GLY A 255 -17.58 1.09 -5.86
CA GLY A 255 -18.23 1.58 -7.07
C GLY A 255 -17.49 1.14 -8.32
N CYS A 256 -18.09 1.38 -9.49
CA CYS A 256 -17.46 1.04 -10.75
C CYS A 256 -16.14 1.81 -10.96
N THR A 257 -15.03 1.06 -11.06
CA THR A 257 -13.68 1.61 -11.22
C THR A 257 -13.23 1.77 -12.67
N ASP A 258 -13.98 1.20 -13.62
CA ASP A 258 -13.71 1.25 -15.05
C ASP A 258 -14.18 2.59 -15.67
N ASP A 259 -13.25 3.36 -16.25
CA ASP A 259 -13.53 4.68 -16.81
C ASP A 259 -14.29 4.65 -18.15
N THR A 260 -14.48 3.47 -18.73
CA THR A 260 -15.28 3.22 -19.92
C THR A 260 -16.74 2.89 -19.62
N ALA A 261 -17.08 2.56 -18.36
CA ALA A 261 -18.44 2.27 -17.95
C ALA A 261 -19.32 3.53 -17.84
N LEU A 262 -20.61 3.39 -18.12
CA LEU A 262 -21.61 4.46 -18.06
C LEU A 262 -21.82 5.02 -16.64
N ASN A 263 -21.53 4.22 -15.62
CA ASN A 263 -21.65 4.58 -14.20
C ASN A 263 -20.29 4.61 -13.49
N TYR A 264 -19.20 4.83 -14.22
CA TYR A 264 -17.87 5.06 -13.63
C TYR A 264 -17.92 6.02 -12.44
N ASN A 265 -17.32 5.62 -11.32
CA ASN A 265 -17.19 6.42 -10.12
C ASN A 265 -15.72 6.77 -9.86
N ALA A 266 -15.35 8.02 -10.12
CA ALA A 266 -13.98 8.52 -9.89
C ALA A 266 -13.55 8.55 -8.41
N GLU A 267 -14.48 8.41 -7.47
CA GLU A 267 -14.19 8.31 -6.03
C GLU A 267 -14.03 6.84 -5.57
N ALA A 268 -14.39 5.86 -6.41
CA ALA A 268 -14.22 4.46 -6.10
C ALA A 268 -12.76 4.02 -6.25
N ASN A 269 -12.29 3.20 -5.31
CA ASN A 269 -10.97 2.56 -5.36
C ASN A 269 -11.07 1.02 -5.25
N THR A 270 -12.28 0.50 -5.09
CA THR A 270 -12.58 -0.91 -4.99
C THR A 270 -13.81 -1.17 -5.86
N ASP A 271 -13.67 -2.06 -6.83
CA ASP A 271 -14.75 -2.39 -7.75
C ASP A 271 -15.84 -3.21 -7.02
N ASP A 272 -17.10 -2.88 -7.27
CA ASP A 272 -18.25 -3.52 -6.64
C ASP A 272 -19.15 -4.27 -7.64
N ASP A 273 -18.60 -4.59 -8.82
CA ASP A 273 -19.29 -5.23 -9.95
C ASP A 273 -20.52 -4.45 -10.45
N SER A 274 -20.65 -3.17 -10.07
CA SER A 274 -21.79 -2.35 -10.49
C SER A 274 -21.64 -1.76 -11.88
N CYS A 275 -20.50 -1.95 -12.57
CA CYS A 275 -20.22 -1.36 -13.87
C CYS A 275 -21.31 -1.68 -14.91
N ILE A 276 -21.86 -0.64 -15.52
CA ILE A 276 -22.87 -0.70 -16.56
C ILE A 276 -22.22 -0.23 -17.84
N PHE A 277 -22.10 -1.11 -18.81
CA PHE A 277 -21.55 -0.78 -20.11
C PHE A 277 -22.65 -0.63 -21.17
N ASP A 278 -22.41 0.20 -22.18
CA ASP A 278 -23.36 0.44 -23.25
C ASP A 278 -23.39 -0.73 -24.25
N SER A 279 -24.35 -1.63 -24.10
CA SER A 279 -24.53 -2.76 -25.02
C SER A 279 -24.99 -2.36 -26.42
N SER A 280 -25.28 -1.07 -26.69
CA SER A 280 -25.64 -0.59 -28.02
C SER A 280 -24.45 -0.42 -28.97
N GLU A 281 -23.22 -0.48 -28.47
CA GLU A 281 -21.99 -0.42 -29.26
C GLU A 281 -21.35 -1.82 -29.49
N LEU A 282 -21.93 -2.89 -28.91
CA LEU A 282 -21.48 -4.26 -29.14
C LEU A 282 -21.83 -4.71 -30.56
N SER A 283 -20.81 -5.07 -31.35
CA SER A 283 -21.00 -5.57 -32.71
C SER A 283 -21.59 -6.97 -32.73
N ASN A 284 -21.35 -7.79 -31.69
CA ASN A 284 -21.65 -9.23 -31.68
C ASN A 284 -21.11 -9.93 -32.93
N ALA A 285 -19.99 -9.45 -33.46
CA ALA A 285 -19.44 -9.88 -34.73
C ALA A 285 -18.66 -11.20 -34.65
N LEU A 286 -18.39 -11.70 -33.44
CA LEU A 286 -17.73 -12.98 -33.17
C LEU A 286 -18.65 -13.88 -32.33
N MET A 287 -18.64 -15.19 -32.59
CA MET A 287 -19.45 -16.17 -31.89
C MET A 287 -18.65 -17.43 -31.56
N LEU A 288 -18.94 -18.08 -30.44
CA LEU A 288 -18.42 -19.43 -30.14
C LEU A 288 -19.03 -20.45 -31.12
N GLN A 289 -18.16 -21.20 -31.80
CA GLN A 289 -18.54 -22.22 -32.76
C GLN A 289 -18.25 -23.63 -32.23
N GLY A 290 -17.18 -23.82 -31.45
CA GLY A 290 -16.90 -25.09 -30.80
C GLY A 290 -15.89 -25.00 -29.66
N ILE A 291 -16.02 -25.88 -28.68
CA ILE A 291 -15.09 -26.03 -27.55
C ILE A 291 -14.46 -27.41 -27.66
N ILE A 292 -13.13 -27.48 -27.57
CA ILE A 292 -12.36 -28.67 -27.90
C ILE A 292 -11.49 -29.06 -26.70
N ASP A 293 -11.60 -30.32 -26.32
CA ASP A 293 -10.67 -30.97 -25.41
C ASP A 293 -10.31 -32.36 -25.93
N PHE A 294 -9.38 -32.46 -26.88
CA PHE A 294 -9.00 -33.76 -27.43
C PHE A 294 -7.89 -34.44 -26.63
N THR A 295 -8.04 -35.75 -26.44
CA THR A 295 -6.90 -36.63 -26.17
C THR A 295 -6.09 -36.79 -27.45
N VAL A 296 -4.97 -36.08 -27.52
CA VAL A 296 -3.99 -36.19 -28.62
C VAL A 296 -2.79 -37.06 -28.21
N PRO A 297 -2.02 -37.62 -29.16
CA PRO A 297 -0.89 -38.51 -28.85
C PRO A 297 0.20 -37.92 -27.95
N SER A 298 0.40 -36.60 -27.97
CA SER A 298 1.34 -35.93 -27.04
C SER A 298 0.78 -35.79 -25.62
N GLY A 299 -0.55 -35.88 -25.47
CA GLY A 299 -1.28 -35.77 -24.21
C GLY A 299 -1.28 -34.38 -23.59
N GLY A 300 -1.72 -34.30 -22.34
CA GLY A 300 -1.74 -33.04 -21.58
C GLY A 300 -2.73 -32.04 -22.15
N SER A 301 -2.32 -30.77 -22.28
CA SER A 301 -3.17 -29.69 -22.78
C SER A 301 -3.05 -29.43 -24.28
N ASP A 302 -2.25 -30.22 -25.00
CA ASP A 302 -1.92 -29.93 -26.41
C ASP A 302 -3.13 -30.02 -27.36
N GLY A 303 -4.11 -30.87 -27.02
CA GLY A 303 -5.32 -31.10 -27.80
C GLY A 303 -6.47 -30.15 -27.49
N LYS A 304 -6.22 -29.09 -26.72
CA LYS A 304 -7.26 -28.17 -26.25
C LYS A 304 -7.33 -26.92 -27.11
N ALA A 305 -8.54 -26.53 -27.49
CA ALA A 305 -8.75 -25.36 -28.34
C ALA A 305 -10.17 -24.79 -28.19
N ILE A 306 -10.37 -23.58 -28.69
CA ILE A 306 -11.69 -22.95 -28.84
C ILE A 306 -11.81 -22.45 -30.27
N HIS A 307 -12.94 -22.76 -30.89
CA HIS A 307 -13.27 -22.42 -32.25
C HIS A 307 -14.33 -21.32 -32.24
N PHE A 308 -14.08 -20.26 -33.00
CA PHE A 308 -14.97 -19.12 -33.21
C PHE A 308 -15.30 -18.96 -34.68
N VAL A 309 -16.45 -18.35 -34.95
CA VAL A 309 -16.82 -17.89 -36.30
C VAL A 309 -17.09 -16.39 -36.26
N ALA A 310 -16.51 -15.65 -37.21
CA ALA A 310 -16.85 -14.26 -37.41
C ALA A 310 -18.20 -14.17 -38.14
N VAL A 311 -19.25 -13.64 -37.50
CA VAL A 311 -20.58 -13.49 -38.12
C VAL A 311 -20.72 -12.17 -38.90
N ALA A 312 -19.78 -11.25 -38.73
CA ALA A 312 -19.63 -10.02 -39.51
C ALA A 312 -18.14 -9.66 -39.69
N ASP A 313 -17.83 -8.73 -40.58
CA ASP A 313 -16.46 -8.23 -40.75
C ASP A 313 -16.00 -7.53 -39.47
N ILE A 314 -14.86 -7.96 -38.91
CA ILE A 314 -14.25 -7.38 -37.71
C ILE A 314 -12.99 -6.65 -38.14
N ALA A 315 -12.98 -5.33 -37.94
CA ALA A 315 -11.82 -4.50 -38.30
C ALA A 315 -10.63 -4.72 -37.36
N ASP A 316 -10.90 -5.00 -36.09
CA ASP A 316 -9.90 -5.22 -35.06
C ASP A 316 -10.36 -6.27 -34.04
N LEU A 317 -9.80 -7.47 -34.13
CA LEU A 317 -10.15 -8.61 -33.30
C LEU A 317 -9.74 -8.43 -31.84
N SER A 318 -8.80 -7.52 -31.52
CA SER A 318 -8.43 -7.25 -30.11
C SER A 318 -9.54 -6.58 -29.31
N ALA A 319 -10.64 -6.20 -29.93
CA ALA A 319 -11.86 -5.83 -29.21
C ALA A 319 -12.49 -7.02 -28.48
N PHE A 320 -12.12 -8.26 -28.81
CA PHE A 320 -12.69 -9.48 -28.24
C PHE A 320 -11.72 -10.14 -27.25
N GLY A 321 -12.30 -10.99 -26.40
CA GLY A 321 -11.56 -11.75 -25.40
C GLY A 321 -12.23 -13.06 -25.02
N VAL A 322 -11.52 -13.90 -24.28
CA VAL A 322 -12.03 -15.19 -23.78
C VAL A 322 -11.77 -15.31 -22.29
N GLY A 323 -12.78 -15.82 -21.57
CA GLY A 323 -12.72 -16.23 -20.18
C GLY A 323 -13.00 -17.73 -20.01
N VAL A 324 -12.47 -18.35 -18.96
CA VAL A 324 -12.67 -19.76 -18.57
C VAL A 324 -13.08 -19.83 -17.10
N ALA A 325 -14.34 -20.15 -16.86
CA ALA A 325 -14.87 -20.33 -15.51
C ALA A 325 -14.50 -21.72 -14.97
N ASN A 326 -13.31 -21.82 -14.38
CA ASN A 326 -12.71 -23.09 -13.96
C ASN A 326 -13.51 -23.76 -12.82
N ASN A 327 -13.95 -25.00 -13.03
CA ASN A 327 -14.64 -25.84 -12.02
C ASN A 327 -15.82 -25.13 -11.32
N GLY A 328 -16.58 -24.31 -12.04
CA GLY A 328 -17.73 -23.59 -11.49
C GLY A 328 -17.36 -22.43 -10.56
N GLY A 329 -16.20 -21.81 -10.75
CA GLY A 329 -15.72 -20.69 -9.96
C GLY A 329 -16.47 -19.36 -10.17
N GLY A 330 -17.38 -19.30 -11.15
CA GLY A 330 -17.95 -18.04 -11.66
C GLY A 330 -17.01 -17.37 -12.67
N THR A 331 -17.38 -16.17 -13.13
CA THR A 331 -16.52 -15.34 -13.98
C THR A 331 -15.39 -14.74 -13.15
N ASP A 332 -14.14 -14.99 -13.52
CA ASP A 332 -12.95 -14.35 -12.95
C ASP A 332 -12.26 -13.37 -13.93
N GLY A 333 -12.92 -13.12 -15.06
CA GLY A 333 -12.56 -12.10 -16.04
C GLY A 333 -12.17 -12.67 -17.40
N GLN A 334 -11.32 -11.94 -18.10
CA GLN A 334 -10.81 -12.29 -19.42
C GLN A 334 -9.36 -12.77 -19.29
N GLU A 335 -9.09 -14.06 -19.54
CA GLU A 335 -7.72 -14.60 -19.53
C GLU A 335 -6.98 -14.45 -20.86
N TYR A 336 -7.71 -14.27 -21.96
CA TYR A 336 -7.11 -14.09 -23.29
C TYR A 336 -7.68 -12.88 -24.01
N GLU A 337 -6.79 -12.02 -24.52
CA GLU A 337 -7.11 -10.93 -25.44
C GLU A 337 -6.62 -11.31 -26.84
N PHE A 338 -7.50 -11.19 -27.83
CA PHE A 338 -7.12 -11.49 -29.21
C PHE A 338 -6.10 -10.46 -29.74
N PRO A 339 -5.21 -10.85 -30.66
CA PRO A 339 -4.28 -9.92 -31.28
C PRO A 339 -5.02 -8.93 -32.17
N ALA A 340 -4.46 -7.72 -32.32
CA ALA A 340 -5.01 -6.70 -33.20
C ALA A 340 -4.86 -7.12 -34.68
N MET A 341 -5.95 -7.59 -35.28
CA MET A 341 -6.02 -8.04 -36.68
C MET A 341 -7.45 -7.96 -37.22
N ALA A 342 -7.59 -7.80 -38.53
CA ALA A 342 -8.89 -7.84 -39.19
C ALA A 342 -9.25 -9.27 -39.62
N VAL A 343 -10.52 -9.65 -39.46
CA VAL A 343 -11.09 -10.92 -39.93
C VAL A 343 -12.40 -10.65 -40.68
N ASN A 344 -12.72 -11.49 -41.66
CA ASN A 344 -13.90 -11.30 -42.51
C ASN A 344 -15.09 -12.11 -41.99
N ALA A 345 -16.30 -11.67 -42.32
CA ALA A 345 -17.51 -12.45 -42.07
C ALA A 345 -17.40 -13.85 -42.71
N GLY A 346 -17.59 -14.88 -41.89
CA GLY A 346 -17.50 -16.29 -42.24
C GLY A 346 -16.15 -16.95 -41.91
N ASP A 347 -15.13 -16.19 -41.53
CA ASP A 347 -13.83 -16.75 -41.15
C ASP A 347 -13.97 -17.62 -39.88
N ASN A 348 -13.43 -18.84 -39.92
CA ASN A 348 -13.26 -19.74 -38.79
C ASN A 348 -11.91 -19.45 -38.12
N ILE A 349 -11.95 -19.26 -36.81
CA ILE A 349 -10.79 -18.90 -36.00
C ILE A 349 -10.59 -19.98 -34.95
N LEU A 350 -9.41 -20.59 -34.93
CA LEU A 350 -9.04 -21.59 -33.93
C LEU A 350 -8.03 -20.99 -32.94
N LEU A 351 -8.40 -20.87 -31.68
CA LEU A 351 -7.51 -20.55 -30.58
C LEU A 351 -7.04 -21.86 -29.92
N ALA A 352 -5.84 -22.32 -30.26
CA ALA A 352 -5.32 -23.60 -29.81
C ALA A 352 -4.20 -23.44 -28.78
N ARG A 353 -4.13 -24.35 -27.80
CA ARG A 353 -2.99 -24.41 -26.86
C ARG A 353 -1.68 -24.68 -27.58
N THR A 354 -1.69 -25.65 -28.48
CA THR A 354 -0.53 -26.04 -29.27
C THR A 354 -0.95 -26.19 -30.74
N PRO A 355 -0.92 -25.09 -31.52
CA PRO A 355 -1.38 -25.08 -32.92
C PRO A 355 -0.75 -26.18 -33.78
N GLU A 356 0.54 -26.47 -33.60
CA GLU A 356 1.24 -27.49 -34.38
C GLU A 356 0.72 -28.92 -34.08
N VAL A 357 0.32 -29.19 -32.84
CA VAL A 357 -0.28 -30.48 -32.47
C VAL A 357 -1.70 -30.57 -33.03
N MET A 358 -2.48 -29.49 -32.94
CA MET A 358 -3.82 -29.43 -33.54
C MET A 358 -3.78 -29.64 -35.05
N GLU A 359 -2.81 -29.03 -35.77
CA GLU A 359 -2.60 -29.25 -37.21
C GLU A 359 -2.37 -30.74 -37.52
N SER A 360 -1.53 -31.39 -36.72
CA SER A 360 -1.23 -32.82 -36.90
C SER A 360 -2.43 -33.72 -36.61
N TYR A 361 -3.20 -33.42 -35.58
CA TYR A 361 -4.28 -34.29 -35.10
C TYR A 361 -5.56 -34.14 -35.92
N LEU A 362 -5.92 -32.90 -36.30
CA LEU A 362 -7.06 -32.63 -37.19
C LEU A 362 -6.78 -33.04 -38.64
N ALA A 363 -5.52 -33.27 -39.00
CA ALA A 363 -5.05 -33.52 -40.36
C ALA A 363 -5.28 -32.33 -41.32
N THR A 364 -4.45 -32.24 -42.36
CA THR A 364 -4.31 -31.03 -43.18
C THR A 364 -5.60 -30.60 -43.89
N SER A 365 -6.53 -31.53 -44.16
CA SER A 365 -7.75 -31.21 -44.93
C SER A 365 -8.77 -30.42 -44.12
N CYS A 366 -9.04 -30.76 -42.85
CA CYS A 366 -10.00 -29.97 -42.05
C CYS A 366 -9.34 -28.89 -41.20
N TYR A 367 -8.05 -29.02 -40.84
CA TYR A 367 -7.32 -27.90 -40.25
C TYR A 367 -7.20 -26.72 -41.23
N GLY A 368 -7.21 -26.99 -42.55
CA GLY A 368 -7.25 -25.97 -43.58
C GLY A 368 -8.56 -25.17 -43.65
N SER A 369 -9.61 -25.60 -42.95
CA SER A 369 -10.88 -24.88 -42.85
C SER A 369 -10.84 -23.72 -41.84
N PHE A 370 -9.77 -23.59 -41.04
CA PHE A 370 -9.56 -22.44 -40.18
C PHE A 370 -8.74 -21.37 -40.92
N GLU A 371 -9.39 -20.26 -41.26
CA GLU A 371 -8.73 -19.12 -41.89
C GLU A 371 -7.67 -18.48 -40.98
N HIS A 372 -7.90 -18.51 -39.66
CA HIS A 372 -6.95 -18.00 -38.67
C HIS A 372 -6.72 -19.02 -37.56
N VAL A 373 -5.45 -19.29 -37.25
CA VAL A 373 -5.09 -20.12 -36.09
C VAL A 373 -4.17 -19.32 -35.17
N LEU A 374 -4.57 -19.21 -33.91
CA LEU A 374 -3.92 -18.44 -32.87
C LEU A 374 -3.45 -19.36 -31.76
N ALA A 375 -2.31 -19.03 -31.16
CA ALA A 375 -1.81 -19.72 -29.98
C ALA A 375 -2.41 -19.09 -28.72
N ALA A 376 -3.00 -19.93 -27.86
CA ALA A 376 -3.45 -19.53 -26.53
C ALA A 376 -2.25 -19.33 -25.58
N ASN A 377 -2.42 -18.48 -24.56
CA ASN A 377 -1.50 -18.39 -23.42
C ASN A 377 -1.75 -19.55 -22.45
N THR A 378 -1.03 -19.63 -21.32
CA THR A 378 -1.22 -20.68 -20.29
C THR A 378 -2.50 -20.53 -19.49
N ASP A 379 -3.11 -19.35 -19.50
CA ASP A 379 -4.19 -18.95 -18.61
C ASP A 379 -5.55 -19.50 -19.06
N MET A 380 -5.68 -19.86 -20.34
CA MET A 380 -6.83 -20.58 -20.92
C MET A 380 -7.02 -22.01 -20.37
N SER A 381 -7.23 -22.21 -19.07
CA SER A 381 -7.07 -23.49 -18.36
C SER A 381 -8.10 -24.60 -18.62
N GLN A 382 -8.97 -24.46 -19.64
CA GLN A 382 -10.10 -25.38 -19.83
C GLN A 382 -9.68 -26.86 -19.82
N ASN A 383 -10.44 -27.73 -19.16
CA ASN A 383 -10.09 -29.14 -19.02
C ASN A 383 -11.23 -30.13 -19.34
N GLY A 384 -12.20 -29.75 -20.17
CA GLY A 384 -13.23 -30.68 -20.66
C GLY A 384 -14.56 -30.59 -19.94
N ASP A 385 -14.62 -29.85 -18.84
CA ASP A 385 -15.82 -29.62 -18.03
C ASP A 385 -15.93 -28.17 -17.54
N ASP A 386 -15.14 -27.26 -18.12
CA ASP A 386 -15.20 -25.83 -17.81
C ASP A 386 -16.11 -25.06 -18.76
N ALA A 387 -16.83 -24.08 -18.21
CA ALA A 387 -17.60 -23.11 -18.96
C ALA A 387 -16.68 -22.05 -19.59
N ILE A 388 -17.08 -21.53 -20.74
CA ILE A 388 -16.31 -20.57 -21.54
C ILE A 388 -17.12 -19.31 -21.74
N GLU A 389 -16.48 -18.15 -21.59
CA GLU A 389 -17.07 -16.84 -21.81
C GLU A 389 -16.38 -16.14 -22.98
N LEU A 390 -17.16 -15.53 -23.86
CA LEU A 390 -16.67 -14.67 -24.93
C LEU A 390 -16.99 -13.22 -24.58
N PHE A 391 -15.98 -12.36 -24.66
CA PHE A 391 -16.07 -10.95 -24.35
C PHE A 391 -15.94 -10.09 -25.60
N GLU A 392 -16.61 -8.94 -25.59
CA GLU A 392 -16.36 -7.82 -26.50
C GLU A 392 -16.28 -6.55 -25.67
N THR A 393 -15.15 -5.84 -25.76
CA THR A 393 -14.85 -4.63 -24.97
C THR A 393 -15.03 -4.83 -23.46
N GLY A 394 -14.68 -6.01 -22.95
CA GLY A 394 -14.80 -6.37 -21.53
C GLY A 394 -16.20 -6.81 -21.08
N ILE A 395 -17.20 -6.84 -21.98
CA ILE A 395 -18.55 -7.32 -21.68
C ILE A 395 -18.71 -8.75 -22.18
N VAL A 396 -19.21 -9.67 -21.34
CA VAL A 396 -19.61 -11.02 -21.77
C VAL A 396 -20.75 -10.92 -22.79
N ILE A 397 -20.50 -11.35 -24.01
CA ILE A 397 -21.47 -11.39 -25.10
C ILE A 397 -22.05 -12.80 -25.32
N GLU A 398 -21.33 -13.84 -24.89
CA GLU A 398 -21.75 -15.21 -25.06
C GLU A 398 -21.10 -16.14 -24.03
N THR A 399 -21.80 -17.20 -23.63
CA THR A 399 -21.31 -18.22 -22.71
C THR A 399 -21.60 -19.63 -23.24
N PHE A 400 -20.66 -20.56 -23.03
CA PHE A 400 -20.86 -22.00 -23.12
C PHE A 400 -20.78 -22.62 -21.71
N GLY A 401 -21.69 -23.53 -21.38
CA GLY A 401 -21.80 -24.11 -20.03
C GLY A 401 -22.45 -23.16 -19.01
N GLU A 402 -22.41 -23.56 -17.74
CA GLU A 402 -22.89 -22.75 -16.61
C GLU A 402 -21.69 -22.32 -15.75
N ILE A 403 -21.39 -21.02 -15.68
CA ILE A 403 -20.15 -20.49 -15.08
C ILE A 403 -19.98 -20.80 -13.58
N ASP A 404 -21.08 -21.01 -12.85
CA ASP A 404 -21.07 -21.31 -11.41
C ASP A 404 -21.16 -22.82 -11.12
N VAL A 405 -21.03 -23.66 -12.16
CA VAL A 405 -21.21 -25.12 -12.05
C VAL A 405 -19.99 -25.83 -12.65
N ASP A 406 -19.43 -26.75 -11.87
CA ASP A 406 -18.47 -27.74 -12.36
C ASP A 406 -19.19 -28.69 -13.34
N GLY A 407 -18.75 -28.70 -14.61
CA GLY A 407 -19.41 -29.43 -15.68
C GLY A 407 -19.23 -30.94 -15.62
N SER A 408 -18.43 -31.47 -14.69
CA SER A 408 -18.22 -32.91 -14.52
C SER A 408 -19.55 -33.67 -14.34
N GLY A 409 -19.92 -34.48 -15.34
CA GLY A 409 -21.17 -35.24 -15.36
C GLY A 409 -22.42 -34.47 -15.82
N GLU A 410 -22.27 -33.19 -16.17
CA GLU A 410 -23.35 -32.39 -16.76
C GLU A 410 -23.53 -32.68 -18.26
N PRO A 411 -24.70 -32.36 -18.85
CA PRO A 411 -24.96 -32.63 -20.26
C PRO A 411 -24.03 -31.93 -21.26
N TRP A 412 -23.27 -30.94 -20.79
CA TRP A 412 -22.33 -30.15 -21.57
C TRP A 412 -20.87 -30.55 -21.36
N GLU A 413 -20.58 -31.61 -20.58
CA GLU A 413 -19.24 -32.19 -20.45
C GLU A 413 -18.69 -32.62 -21.82
N TYR A 414 -17.45 -32.22 -22.10
CA TYR A 414 -16.74 -32.44 -23.37
C TYR A 414 -15.32 -33.00 -23.14
N MET A 415 -15.08 -33.62 -21.99
CA MET A 415 -13.81 -34.27 -21.62
C MET A 415 -13.38 -35.27 -22.69
N ASP A 416 -12.14 -35.12 -23.16
CA ASP A 416 -11.53 -35.94 -24.20
C ASP A 416 -12.44 -36.05 -25.46
N SER A 417 -13.12 -34.94 -25.78
CA SER A 417 -14.20 -34.79 -26.75
C SER A 417 -14.34 -33.33 -27.25
N TRP A 418 -15.54 -32.94 -27.67
CA TRP A 418 -15.86 -31.60 -28.14
C TRP A 418 -17.32 -31.22 -27.92
N ALA A 419 -17.57 -29.91 -27.87
CA ALA A 419 -18.88 -29.29 -28.08
C ALA A 419 -18.85 -28.43 -29.35
N TYR A 420 -19.93 -28.39 -30.12
CA TYR A 420 -20.00 -27.67 -31.39
C TYR A 420 -21.40 -27.12 -31.65
N LYS A 421 -21.51 -25.92 -32.21
CA LYS A 421 -22.81 -25.35 -32.57
C LYS A 421 -23.27 -25.76 -33.96
N VAL A 422 -24.42 -26.40 -34.05
CA VAL A 422 -25.10 -26.66 -35.33
C VAL A 422 -26.40 -25.85 -35.35
N ASN A 423 -26.51 -24.91 -36.28
CA ASN A 423 -27.66 -24.00 -36.39
C ASN A 423 -27.96 -23.23 -35.08
N GLY A 424 -26.92 -22.88 -34.32
CA GLY A 424 -27.03 -22.15 -33.05
C GLY A 424 -27.32 -23.01 -31.82
N GLU A 425 -27.55 -24.32 -31.98
CA GLU A 425 -27.72 -25.26 -30.87
C GLU A 425 -26.44 -26.07 -30.63
N TRP A 426 -26.08 -26.28 -29.36
CA TRP A 426 -24.91 -27.08 -29.00
C TRP A 426 -25.17 -28.58 -29.20
N THR A 427 -24.27 -29.22 -29.91
CA THR A 427 -24.12 -30.66 -30.04
C THR A 427 -22.78 -31.07 -29.43
N TYR A 428 -22.68 -32.34 -29.03
CA TYR A 428 -21.54 -32.84 -28.25
C TYR A 428 -21.06 -34.17 -28.82
N GLY A 429 -19.74 -34.38 -28.79
CA GLY A 429 -19.16 -35.71 -28.87
C GLY A 429 -19.41 -36.49 -27.58
N GLU A 430 -19.35 -37.82 -27.64
CA GLU A 430 -19.38 -38.62 -26.41
C GLU A 430 -18.10 -38.37 -25.59
N VAL A 431 -18.15 -38.43 -24.27
CA VAL A 431 -16.96 -38.29 -23.41
C VAL A 431 -15.93 -39.40 -23.73
N ASN A 432 -14.64 -39.05 -23.78
CA ASN A 432 -13.52 -39.95 -24.12
C ASN A 432 -13.52 -40.50 -25.56
N CYS A 433 -14.29 -39.92 -26.47
CA CYS A 433 -14.41 -40.44 -27.82
C CYS A 433 -13.14 -40.24 -28.69
N THR A 434 -12.21 -39.39 -28.25
CA THR A 434 -10.89 -39.20 -28.88
C THR A 434 -9.79 -40.07 -28.26
N ASP A 435 -10.07 -40.86 -27.22
CA ASP A 435 -9.06 -41.64 -26.53
C ASP A 435 -8.39 -42.71 -27.39
N GLY A 436 -7.05 -42.72 -27.34
CA GLY A 436 -6.22 -43.74 -28.01
C GLY A 436 -6.19 -43.61 -29.54
N THR A 437 -6.63 -42.47 -30.08
CA THR A 437 -6.63 -42.18 -31.51
C THR A 437 -5.32 -41.49 -31.94
N GLU A 438 -4.94 -41.64 -33.21
CA GLU A 438 -3.78 -40.92 -33.78
C GLU A 438 -4.22 -39.60 -34.44
N THR A 439 -5.42 -39.58 -35.03
CA THR A 439 -6.03 -38.42 -35.66
C THR A 439 -7.53 -38.34 -35.34
N ILE A 440 -8.15 -37.18 -35.56
CA ILE A 440 -9.60 -37.00 -35.37
C ILE A 440 -10.44 -37.91 -36.27
N ALA A 441 -9.89 -38.36 -37.41
CA ALA A 441 -10.56 -39.28 -38.32
C ALA A 441 -10.67 -40.71 -37.76
N ASP A 442 -9.83 -41.07 -36.78
CA ASP A 442 -9.86 -42.36 -36.09
C ASP A 442 -10.80 -42.35 -34.86
N ALA A 443 -11.24 -41.16 -34.43
CA ALA A 443 -12.13 -40.99 -33.28
C ALA A 443 -13.55 -41.47 -33.59
N SER A 444 -14.26 -41.94 -32.56
CA SER A 444 -15.68 -42.30 -32.72
C SER A 444 -16.60 -41.08 -32.88
N CYS A 445 -16.06 -39.88 -32.70
CA CYS A 445 -16.75 -38.60 -32.70
C CYS A 445 -15.96 -37.57 -33.54
N VAL A 446 -16.03 -37.68 -34.87
CA VAL A 446 -15.31 -36.72 -35.72
C VAL A 446 -15.78 -35.29 -35.41
N TYR A 447 -14.84 -34.37 -35.20
CA TYR A 447 -15.16 -32.97 -34.96
C TYR A 447 -15.95 -32.40 -36.17
N PRO A 448 -17.08 -31.68 -35.99
CA PRO A 448 -18.03 -31.49 -37.10
C PRO A 448 -17.48 -30.77 -38.34
N ILE A 449 -16.53 -29.84 -38.20
CA ILE A 449 -15.91 -29.19 -39.37
C ILE A 449 -14.99 -30.14 -40.18
N CYS A 450 -14.64 -31.29 -39.59
CA CYS A 450 -13.85 -32.34 -40.21
C CYS A 450 -14.71 -33.46 -40.82
N GLY A 451 -15.98 -33.52 -40.43
CA GLY A 451 -16.95 -34.48 -40.94
C GLY A 451 -17.62 -33.98 -42.21
N GLY A 452 -17.78 -34.87 -43.17
CA GLY A 452 -18.56 -34.61 -44.38
C GLY A 452 -18.51 -35.81 -45.31
N CYS A 453 -19.24 -35.76 -46.41
CA CYS A 453 -19.25 -36.92 -47.29
C CYS A 453 -17.90 -37.11 -48.00
N THR A 454 -17.23 -38.24 -47.75
CA THR A 454 -15.94 -38.56 -48.39
C THR A 454 -16.08 -39.38 -49.68
N ASP A 455 -17.30 -39.81 -50.05
CA ASP A 455 -17.55 -40.52 -51.31
C ASP A 455 -17.55 -39.54 -52.51
N PRO A 456 -16.54 -39.59 -53.41
CA PRO A 456 -16.48 -38.69 -54.57
C PRO A 456 -17.63 -38.88 -55.58
N PHE A 457 -18.47 -39.91 -55.42
CA PHE A 457 -19.65 -40.17 -56.25
C PHE A 457 -20.98 -39.75 -55.60
N ALA A 458 -20.96 -39.28 -54.36
CA ALA A 458 -22.12 -38.73 -53.68
C ALA A 458 -22.39 -37.28 -54.11
N MET A 459 -23.67 -36.87 -54.09
CA MET A 459 -24.08 -35.52 -54.52
C MET A 459 -23.55 -34.41 -53.62
N ASN A 460 -23.25 -34.72 -52.36
CA ASN A 460 -22.74 -33.80 -51.36
C ASN A 460 -21.30 -34.13 -50.96
N TYR A 461 -20.52 -34.76 -51.85
CA TYR A 461 -19.09 -34.97 -51.65
C TYR A 461 -18.42 -33.68 -51.19
N ASP A 462 -17.74 -33.74 -50.05
CA ASP A 462 -16.95 -32.66 -49.50
C ASP A 462 -15.46 -32.99 -49.66
N PRO A 463 -14.72 -32.26 -50.53
CA PRO A 463 -13.30 -32.49 -50.71
C PRO A 463 -12.43 -32.11 -49.50
N MET A 464 -12.99 -31.38 -48.51
CA MET A 464 -12.30 -31.00 -47.28
C MET A 464 -12.59 -31.96 -46.11
N ALA A 465 -13.61 -32.82 -46.22
CA ALA A 465 -13.92 -33.81 -45.21
C ALA A 465 -12.77 -34.80 -45.02
N SER A 466 -12.27 -34.92 -43.78
CA SER A 466 -11.22 -35.88 -43.41
C SER A 466 -11.80 -37.22 -42.97
N ALA A 467 -13.10 -37.27 -42.65
CA ALA A 467 -13.81 -38.50 -42.32
C ALA A 467 -15.29 -38.43 -42.76
N ASP A 468 -15.83 -39.58 -43.15
CA ASP A 468 -17.25 -39.73 -43.51
C ASP A 468 -18.12 -39.62 -42.27
N ASP A 469 -18.94 -38.59 -42.20
CA ASP A 469 -19.91 -38.36 -41.12
C ASP A 469 -21.25 -39.07 -41.38
N GLY A 470 -21.34 -39.86 -42.45
CA GLY A 470 -22.58 -40.53 -42.87
C GLY A 470 -23.57 -39.58 -43.54
N SER A 471 -23.17 -38.34 -43.84
CA SER A 471 -24.01 -37.39 -44.58
C SER A 471 -24.09 -37.69 -46.07
N CYS A 472 -23.28 -38.63 -46.61
CA CYS A 472 -23.28 -38.98 -48.03
C CYS A 472 -24.70 -39.27 -48.55
N ALA A 473 -25.21 -38.35 -49.35
CA ALA A 473 -26.42 -38.52 -50.12
C ALA A 473 -26.20 -39.63 -51.16
N ASP A 474 -27.23 -40.45 -51.37
CA ASP A 474 -27.20 -41.62 -52.27
C ASP A 474 -26.39 -41.32 -53.55
N SER A 475 -25.43 -42.20 -53.86
CA SER A 475 -24.56 -42.08 -55.04
C SER A 475 -25.38 -41.85 -56.30
N ILE A 476 -24.87 -41.05 -57.24
CA ILE A 476 -25.58 -40.78 -58.50
C ILE A 476 -25.80 -42.09 -59.25
N VAL A 477 -27.05 -42.57 -59.29
CA VAL A 477 -27.44 -43.72 -60.11
C VAL A 477 -27.84 -43.17 -61.47
N PHE A 478 -26.95 -43.31 -62.44
CA PHE A 478 -27.23 -42.99 -63.83
C PHE A 478 -28.24 -43.99 -64.42
N GLY A 479 -29.29 -43.46 -65.04
CA GLY A 479 -30.29 -44.24 -65.76
C GLY A 479 -31.50 -43.40 -66.12
N CYS A 480 -32.42 -43.96 -66.91
CA CYS A 480 -33.59 -43.21 -67.34
C CYS A 480 -34.52 -42.86 -66.16
N THR A 481 -34.75 -41.57 -65.92
CA THR A 481 -35.58 -41.07 -64.79
C THR A 481 -37.06 -40.88 -65.13
N TYR A 482 -37.44 -41.05 -66.40
CA TYR A 482 -38.81 -40.82 -66.87
C TYR A 482 -39.65 -42.09 -66.76
N GLU A 483 -40.65 -42.10 -65.86
CA GLU A 483 -41.56 -43.25 -65.64
C GLU A 483 -42.26 -43.77 -66.91
N VAL A 484 -42.37 -42.93 -67.94
CA VAL A 484 -43.01 -43.25 -69.23
C VAL A 484 -42.07 -43.95 -70.23
N ALA A 485 -40.77 -43.99 -69.95
CA ALA A 485 -39.80 -44.67 -70.79
C ALA A 485 -39.79 -46.18 -70.49
N THR A 486 -39.57 -47.00 -71.52
CA THR A 486 -39.54 -48.47 -71.37
C THR A 486 -38.33 -48.99 -70.60
N ASN A 487 -37.30 -48.18 -70.45
CA ASN A 487 -36.12 -48.46 -69.65
C ASN A 487 -36.02 -47.55 -68.41
N TYR A 488 -37.14 -47.01 -67.93
CA TYR A 488 -37.20 -46.32 -66.64
C TYR A 488 -36.51 -47.14 -65.55
N ASN A 489 -35.57 -46.50 -64.86
CA ASN A 489 -34.90 -47.04 -63.70
C ASN A 489 -35.39 -46.29 -62.46
N SER A 490 -36.18 -46.96 -61.61
CA SER A 490 -36.70 -46.37 -60.37
C SER A 490 -35.65 -46.06 -59.32
N GLU A 491 -34.44 -46.58 -59.48
CA GLU A 491 -33.30 -46.25 -58.62
C GLU A 491 -32.45 -45.11 -59.21
N ALA A 492 -32.71 -44.66 -60.45
CA ALA A 492 -31.95 -43.59 -61.08
C ALA A 492 -32.27 -42.23 -60.46
N THR A 493 -31.23 -41.54 -59.99
CA THR A 493 -31.31 -40.19 -59.42
C THR A 493 -30.86 -39.10 -60.41
N GLN A 494 -30.26 -39.49 -61.54
CA GLN A 494 -29.85 -38.58 -62.63
C GLN A 494 -30.02 -39.24 -64.00
N ASP A 495 -30.66 -38.51 -64.92
CA ASP A 495 -30.89 -38.99 -66.29
C ASP A 495 -29.58 -39.04 -67.08
N ASP A 496 -29.26 -40.20 -67.66
CA ASP A 496 -28.05 -40.43 -68.45
C ASP A 496 -28.30 -40.33 -69.96
N GLY A 497 -29.48 -39.87 -70.36
CA GLY A 497 -29.91 -39.79 -71.77
C GLY A 497 -30.21 -41.14 -72.41
N SER A 498 -30.27 -42.23 -71.64
CA SER A 498 -30.57 -43.56 -72.17
C SER A 498 -32.05 -43.81 -72.44
N CYS A 499 -32.96 -42.90 -72.09
CA CYS A 499 -34.41 -43.12 -72.14
C CYS A 499 -34.97 -43.54 -73.51
N GLU A 500 -35.59 -44.71 -73.55
CA GLU A 500 -36.30 -45.24 -74.70
C GLU A 500 -37.81 -45.04 -74.49
N VAL A 501 -38.44 -44.10 -75.20
CA VAL A 501 -39.88 -43.84 -75.08
C VAL A 501 -40.64 -44.51 -76.24
N VAL A 502 -41.62 -45.37 -75.93
CA VAL A 502 -42.47 -46.02 -76.95
C VAL A 502 -43.69 -45.16 -77.26
N THR A 503 -43.53 -44.30 -78.27
CA THR A 503 -44.55 -43.68 -79.14
C THR A 503 -45.88 -43.19 -78.55
N ALA A 504 -46.02 -41.86 -78.60
CA ALA A 504 -47.22 -41.07 -78.91
C ALA A 504 -48.31 -40.91 -77.84
N VAL A 505 -48.02 -40.03 -76.88
CA VAL A 505 -49.01 -39.05 -76.39
C VAL A 505 -48.43 -37.67 -76.69
N ALA A 506 -49.18 -36.81 -77.38
CA ALA A 506 -48.73 -35.46 -77.71
C ALA A 506 -48.35 -34.71 -76.42
N CYS A 507 -47.08 -34.35 -76.29
CA CYS A 507 -46.60 -33.50 -75.21
C CYS A 507 -47.19 -32.10 -75.45
N LEU A 508 -48.22 -31.72 -74.68
CA LEU A 508 -48.95 -30.46 -74.90
C LEU A 508 -48.09 -29.20 -74.80
N GLY A 509 -46.86 -29.30 -74.29
CA GLY A 509 -45.88 -28.22 -74.20
C GLY A 509 -44.68 -28.34 -75.13
N ASP A 510 -44.61 -29.39 -75.95
CA ASP A 510 -43.66 -29.51 -77.05
C ASP A 510 -44.24 -28.72 -78.23
N LEU A 511 -43.81 -27.48 -78.36
CA LEU A 511 -44.37 -26.51 -79.30
C LEU A 511 -43.66 -26.51 -80.65
N ASP A 512 -42.47 -27.11 -80.72
CA ASP A 512 -41.73 -27.30 -81.97
C ASP A 512 -41.69 -28.75 -82.48
N ASP A 513 -42.42 -29.66 -81.82
CA ASP A 513 -42.60 -31.09 -82.15
C ASP A 513 -41.28 -31.87 -82.16
N ASP A 514 -40.29 -31.48 -81.35
CA ASP A 514 -38.97 -32.14 -81.29
C ASP A 514 -38.92 -33.35 -80.34
N GLY A 515 -40.02 -33.59 -79.61
CA GLY A 515 -40.18 -34.69 -78.66
C GLY A 515 -39.79 -34.34 -77.23
N LEU A 516 -39.35 -33.10 -76.95
CA LEU A 516 -38.97 -32.60 -75.63
C LEU A 516 -39.83 -31.38 -75.25
N ILE A 517 -39.86 -31.06 -73.95
CA ILE A 517 -40.34 -29.75 -73.47
C ILE A 517 -39.13 -29.06 -72.86
N ALA A 518 -38.49 -28.20 -73.63
CA ALA A 518 -37.21 -27.60 -73.29
C ALA A 518 -37.20 -26.08 -73.54
N THR A 519 -36.03 -25.46 -73.33
CA THR A 519 -35.85 -24.01 -73.55
C THR A 519 -36.23 -23.56 -74.97
N PRO A 520 -36.01 -24.35 -76.05
CA PRO A 520 -36.52 -24.04 -77.39
C PRO A 520 -38.04 -23.86 -77.45
N ASP A 521 -38.85 -24.71 -76.81
CA ASP A 521 -40.31 -24.57 -76.75
C ASP A 521 -40.74 -23.30 -76.04
N LEU A 522 -40.07 -22.97 -74.93
CA LEU A 522 -40.33 -21.73 -74.20
C LEU A 522 -39.96 -20.51 -75.06
N LEU A 523 -38.85 -20.56 -75.79
CA LEU A 523 -38.45 -19.50 -76.72
C LEU A 523 -39.41 -19.39 -77.90
N PHE A 524 -39.91 -20.52 -78.40
CA PHE A 524 -40.92 -20.58 -79.45
C PHE A 524 -42.22 -19.94 -78.96
N PHE A 525 -42.70 -20.31 -77.78
CA PHE A 525 -43.85 -19.67 -77.13
C PHE A 525 -43.65 -18.16 -76.97
N LEU A 526 -42.52 -17.74 -76.40
CA LEU A 526 -42.21 -16.33 -76.17
C LEU A 526 -42.08 -15.53 -77.49
N SER A 527 -41.66 -16.16 -78.58
CA SER A 527 -41.58 -15.52 -79.89
C SER A 527 -42.94 -15.12 -80.46
N VAL A 528 -44.00 -15.84 -80.07
CA VAL A 528 -45.38 -15.58 -80.50
C VAL A 528 -46.25 -14.99 -79.38
N PHE A 529 -45.73 -14.90 -78.16
CA PHE A 529 -46.45 -14.42 -76.98
C PHE A 529 -46.87 -12.96 -77.15
N GLY A 530 -48.17 -12.69 -77.04
CA GLY A 530 -48.77 -11.36 -77.25
C GLY A 530 -49.20 -11.06 -78.68
N SER A 531 -49.02 -12.00 -79.62
CA SER A 531 -49.58 -11.90 -80.97
C SER A 531 -51.11 -12.02 -80.91
N SER A 532 -51.84 -11.16 -81.63
CA SER A 532 -53.29 -11.30 -81.77
C SER A 532 -53.62 -12.38 -82.80
N CYS A 533 -54.36 -13.40 -82.40
CA CYS A 533 -54.93 -14.37 -83.33
C CYS A 533 -56.15 -13.76 -84.02
N GLU A 534 -56.18 -13.71 -85.36
CA GLU A 534 -57.42 -13.51 -86.14
C GLU A 534 -58.15 -14.84 -86.39
#